data_AF-A0A383AHE8-F1
#
_entry.id   AF-A0A383AHE8-F1
#
_cell.length_a   1.000
_cell.length_b   1.000
_cell.length_c   1.000
_cell.angle_alpha   90.00
_cell.angle_beta   90.00
_cell.angle_gamma   90.00
#
_symmetry.space_group_name_H-M   'P 1'
#
loop_
_entity.id
_entity.type
_entity.pdbx_description
1 polymer ?
#
loop_
_entity_poly.entity_id
_entity_poly.type
_entity_poly.pdbx_seq_one_letter_code
_entity_poly.pdbx_strand_id
1 'polypeptide(L)'
;MTRLLDVGTKKQLFIDDLVIDETRGVTRNLNQPDKYAGNPVMIPLYPWEGRLQLYGTVWRDEDGSWRMWYQGMGGMGVAHMGLDLKGTPFEFLNFDLKNLLYNICYATSNDGIHWERPNIGLVEHKGSTDNNIILSDAS
;
A
#
# COMPACT_ATOMS: atom_id res chain seq x y z
N MET A 1 -35.63 10.71 -26.19
CA MET A 1 -34.72 10.54 -27.35
C MET A 1 -33.68 9.50 -26.98
N THR A 2 -33.62 8.39 -27.71
CA THR A 2 -32.60 7.35 -27.51
C THR A 2 -31.31 7.80 -28.17
N ARG A 3 -30.23 7.94 -27.39
CA ARG A 3 -28.90 8.30 -27.90
C ARG A 3 -28.25 7.05 -28.50
N LEU A 4 -27.84 7.12 -29.78
CA LEU A 4 -27.05 6.07 -30.42
C LEU A 4 -25.68 5.96 -29.71
N LEU A 5 -25.33 4.76 -29.27
CA LEU A 5 -24.08 4.45 -28.59
C LEU A 5 -23.11 3.76 -29.56
N ASP A 6 -21.97 4.39 -29.83
CA ASP A 6 -20.88 3.81 -30.64
C ASP A 6 -19.95 2.97 -29.74
N VAL A 7 -20.19 1.66 -29.71
CA VAL A 7 -19.41 0.70 -28.90
C VAL A 7 -18.12 0.30 -29.62
N GLY A 8 -18.18 0.13 -30.95
CA GLY A 8 -17.05 -0.26 -31.80
C GLY A 8 -16.27 -1.49 -31.30
N THR A 9 -14.95 -1.49 -31.48
CA THR A 9 -14.02 -2.52 -30.97
C THR A 9 -13.32 -2.09 -29.67
N LYS A 10 -13.78 -1.02 -29.03
CA LYS A 10 -13.16 -0.47 -27.82
C LYS A 10 -13.48 -1.38 -26.63
N LYS A 11 -12.49 -1.57 -25.74
CA LYS A 11 -12.71 -2.24 -24.46
C LYS A 11 -13.74 -1.44 -23.65
N GLN A 12 -14.72 -2.13 -23.09
CA GLN A 12 -15.78 -1.55 -22.25
C GLN A 12 -15.66 -2.10 -20.83
N LEU A 13 -15.96 -1.27 -19.84
CA LEU A 13 -16.03 -1.66 -18.44
C LEU A 13 -17.49 -1.92 -18.05
N PHE A 14 -17.75 -3.03 -17.36
CA PHE A 14 -19.09 -3.39 -16.87
C PHE A 14 -19.36 -2.76 -15.48
N ILE A 15 -19.11 -1.45 -15.36
CA ILE A 15 -19.30 -0.71 -14.09
C ILE A 15 -20.69 -0.10 -13.99
N ASP A 16 -21.36 0.13 -15.13
CA ASP A 16 -22.70 0.70 -15.25
C ASP A 16 -23.49 0.00 -16.38
N ASP A 17 -24.71 0.49 -16.65
CA ASP A 17 -25.62 -0.08 -17.64
C ASP A 17 -25.56 0.63 -19.01
N LEU A 18 -24.60 1.54 -19.23
CA LEU A 18 -24.56 2.36 -20.45
C LEU A 18 -24.40 1.53 -21.73
N VAL A 19 -23.60 0.45 -21.66
CA VAL A 19 -23.31 -0.42 -22.81
C VAL A 19 -24.11 -1.73 -22.80
N ILE A 20 -25.03 -1.89 -21.86
CA ILE A 20 -25.82 -3.10 -21.69
C ILE A 20 -27.15 -2.93 -22.43
N ASP A 21 -27.34 -3.70 -23.49
CA ASP A 21 -28.61 -3.71 -24.25
C ASP A 21 -29.70 -4.54 -23.54
N GLU A 22 -29.33 -5.68 -22.96
CA GLU A 22 -30.26 -6.56 -22.26
C GLU A 22 -29.60 -7.35 -21.11
N THR A 23 -30.36 -7.62 -20.04
CA THR A 23 -30.02 -8.56 -18.97
C THR A 23 -31.15 -9.59 -18.77
N ARG A 24 -30.81 -10.87 -18.60
CA ARG A 24 -31.78 -11.95 -18.31
C ARG A 24 -31.25 -12.88 -17.23
N GLY A 25 -32.04 -13.07 -16.17
CA GLY A 25 -31.71 -14.00 -15.08
C GLY A 25 -30.46 -13.64 -14.27
N VAL A 26 -29.99 -12.39 -14.36
CA VAL A 26 -28.80 -11.89 -13.66
C VAL A 26 -29.08 -10.51 -13.06
N THR A 27 -28.32 -10.13 -12.04
CA THR A 27 -28.41 -8.81 -11.41
C THR A 27 -27.01 -8.31 -11.07
N ARG A 28 -26.71 -7.05 -11.39
CA ARG A 28 -25.46 -6.41 -10.96
C ARG A 28 -25.57 -6.03 -9.49
N ASN A 29 -24.73 -6.60 -8.66
CA ASN A 29 -24.62 -6.21 -7.25
C ASN A 29 -23.26 -5.56 -6.99
N LEU A 30 -23.27 -4.29 -6.59
CA LEU A 30 -22.05 -3.66 -6.07
C LEU A 30 -21.91 -4.06 -4.59
N ASN A 31 -21.10 -5.09 -4.35
CA ASN A 31 -20.84 -5.57 -2.99
C ASN A 31 -20.21 -4.44 -2.15
N GLN A 32 -20.80 -4.18 -0.99
CA GLN A 32 -20.22 -3.24 -0.02
C GLN A 32 -19.15 -3.99 0.79
N PRO A 33 -17.90 -3.52 0.80
CA PRO A 33 -16.89 -4.13 1.66
C PRO A 33 -17.21 -3.84 3.11
N ASP A 34 -17.31 -4.89 3.92
CA ASP A 34 -17.39 -4.75 5.38
C ASP A 34 -15.99 -4.49 5.94
N LYS A 35 -15.82 -3.38 6.64
CA LYS A 35 -14.57 -3.09 7.33
C LYS A 35 -14.40 -4.09 8.47
N TYR A 36 -13.23 -4.73 8.52
CA TYR A 36 -12.86 -5.57 9.66
C TYR A 36 -12.96 -4.76 10.96
N ALA A 37 -13.71 -5.29 11.93
CA ALA A 37 -13.97 -4.58 13.19
C ALA A 37 -12.70 -4.37 14.03
N GLY A 38 -11.69 -5.24 13.85
CA GLY A 38 -10.39 -5.15 14.52
C GLY A 38 -9.36 -4.29 13.80
N ASN A 39 -9.78 -3.40 12.87
CA ASN A 39 -8.84 -2.47 12.25
C ASN A 39 -8.21 -1.52 13.29
N PRO A 40 -6.93 -1.11 13.11
CA PRO A 40 -6.04 -1.51 12.01
C PRO A 40 -5.38 -2.89 12.23
N VAL A 41 -5.21 -3.66 11.15
CA VAL A 41 -4.49 -4.96 11.17
C VAL A 41 -2.97 -4.81 11.32
N MET A 42 -2.43 -3.62 11.06
CA MET A 42 -1.02 -3.30 11.16
C MET A 42 -0.84 -1.91 11.75
N ILE A 43 0.09 -1.79 12.69
CA ILE A 43 0.60 -0.54 13.24
C ILE A 43 2.14 -0.60 13.24
N PRO A 44 2.84 0.54 13.19
CA PRO A 44 4.29 0.54 13.37
C PRO A 44 4.62 0.01 14.77
N LEU A 45 5.48 -0.99 14.85
CA LEU A 45 6.02 -1.56 16.09
C LEU A 45 7.53 -1.30 16.23
N TYR A 46 8.25 -1.14 15.13
CA TYR A 46 9.71 -1.01 15.12
C TYR A 46 10.20 0.35 14.62
N PRO A 47 11.36 0.83 15.10
CA PRO A 47 11.88 2.16 14.75
C PRO A 47 12.13 2.37 13.25
N TRP A 48 12.46 1.32 12.50
CA TRP A 48 12.73 1.39 11.06
C TRP A 48 11.46 1.41 10.19
N GLU A 49 10.29 1.14 10.77
CA GLU A 49 9.02 1.15 10.06
C GLU A 49 8.43 2.56 9.89
N GLY A 50 8.70 3.47 10.83
CA GLY A 50 8.18 4.83 10.82
C GLY A 50 6.66 4.89 10.60
N ARG A 51 6.20 5.53 9.52
CA ARG A 51 4.78 5.45 9.10
C ARG A 51 4.58 4.27 8.15
N LEU A 52 3.71 3.35 8.52
CA LEU A 52 3.33 2.25 7.64
C LEU A 52 2.45 2.74 6.49
N GLN A 53 2.81 2.35 5.27
CA GLN A 53 1.94 2.32 4.12
C GLN A 53 1.83 0.89 3.62
N LEU A 54 0.60 0.37 3.62
CA LEU A 54 0.29 -0.93 3.01
C LEU A 54 0.15 -0.79 1.49
N TYR A 55 0.95 0.08 0.87
CA TYR A 55 1.20 0.06 -0.57
C TYR A 55 2.17 -1.10 -0.85
N GLY A 56 1.63 -2.31 -0.70
CA GLY A 56 2.39 -3.53 -0.56
C GLY A 56 1.69 -4.70 -1.23
N THR A 57 2.46 -5.74 -1.52
CA THR A 57 1.90 -6.99 -2.04
C THR A 57 1.59 -7.89 -0.87
N VAL A 58 0.34 -8.35 -0.77
CA VAL A 58 -0.05 -9.47 0.09
C VAL A 58 -0.21 -10.69 -0.81
N TRP A 59 0.50 -11.76 -0.48
CA TRP A 59 0.53 -13.00 -1.24
C TRP A 59 0.09 -14.16 -0.36
N ARG A 60 -0.69 -15.09 -0.92
CA ARG A 60 -1.03 -16.36 -0.28
C ARG A 60 -0.22 -17.47 -0.91
N ASP A 61 0.52 -18.20 -0.10
CA ASP A 61 1.32 -19.34 -0.53
C ASP A 61 0.45 -20.60 -0.70
N GLU A 62 1.00 -21.60 -1.40
CA GLU A 62 0.32 -22.87 -1.69
C GLU A 62 -0.03 -23.65 -0.42
N ASP A 63 0.78 -23.52 0.63
CA ASP A 63 0.54 -24.11 1.95
C ASP A 63 -0.56 -23.38 2.75
N GLY A 64 -1.11 -22.31 2.20
CA GLY A 64 -2.17 -21.51 2.79
C GLY A 64 -1.70 -20.38 3.70
N SER A 65 -0.39 -20.26 3.97
CA SER A 65 0.20 -19.13 4.68
C SER A 65 0.20 -17.86 3.84
N TRP A 66 0.47 -16.73 4.49
CA TRP A 66 0.44 -15.42 3.88
C TRP A 66 1.77 -14.70 4.09
N ARG A 67 2.17 -13.95 3.06
CA ARG A 67 3.34 -13.07 3.08
C ARG A 67 2.95 -11.66 2.67
N MET A 68 3.63 -10.68 3.23
CA MET A 68 3.44 -9.29 2.88
C MET A 68 4.77 -8.57 2.75
N TRP A 69 4.87 -7.74 1.71
CA TRP A 69 5.90 -6.73 1.56
C TRP A 69 5.25 -5.37 1.70
N TYR A 70 5.60 -4.64 2.74
CA TYR A 70 4.96 -3.37 3.08
C TYR A 70 5.98 -2.24 3.18
N GLN A 71 5.52 -1.01 2.93
CA GLN A 71 6.38 0.16 3.00
C GLN A 71 6.41 0.70 4.43
N GLY A 72 7.62 0.87 4.95
CA GLY A 72 7.90 1.68 6.12
C GLY A 72 8.51 3.01 5.70
N MET A 73 7.79 4.11 5.91
CA MET A 73 8.35 5.45 5.74
C MET A 73 9.14 5.81 7.00
N GLY A 74 10.40 5.34 7.05
CA GLY A 74 11.32 5.50 8.17
C GLY A 74 11.72 6.94 8.50
N GLY A 75 11.30 7.92 7.68
CA GLY A 75 11.35 9.36 7.97
C GLY A 75 9.94 9.93 8.10
N MET A 76 9.75 10.90 8.99
CA MET A 76 8.47 11.59 9.26
C MET A 76 7.68 11.81 7.96
N GLY A 77 6.66 10.97 7.76
CA GLY A 77 5.95 10.83 6.48
C GLY A 77 5.17 12.08 6.09
N VAL A 78 5.87 13.03 5.48
CA VAL A 78 5.28 14.17 4.81
C VAL A 78 5.70 14.11 3.35
N ALA A 79 4.71 13.94 2.45
CA ALA A 79 4.91 14.05 1.03
C ALA A 79 5.39 15.47 0.73
N HIS A 80 6.58 15.61 0.15
CA HIS A 80 7.17 16.92 -0.09
C HIS A 80 7.81 16.96 -1.46
N MET A 81 7.09 17.62 -2.39
CA MET A 81 7.58 17.95 -3.71
C MET A 81 8.79 18.89 -3.61
N GLY A 82 9.77 18.69 -4.50
CA GLY A 82 11.12 19.28 -4.46
C GLY A 82 11.19 20.81 -4.57
N LEU A 83 10.88 21.50 -3.48
CA LEU A 83 11.03 22.94 -3.31
C LEU A 83 12.08 23.21 -2.23
N ASP A 84 13.05 24.08 -2.50
CA ASP A 84 13.98 24.60 -1.49
C ASP A 84 13.25 25.65 -0.64
N LEU A 85 13.10 25.38 0.67
CA LEU A 85 12.33 26.21 1.59
C LEU A 85 13.19 27.04 2.55
N LYS A 86 14.52 27.06 2.39
CA LYS A 86 15.39 27.92 3.21
C LYS A 86 14.99 29.38 3.07
N GLY A 87 14.78 30.08 4.18
CA GLY A 87 14.35 31.47 4.21
C GLY A 87 12.86 31.70 3.94
N THR A 88 12.06 30.64 3.79
CA THR A 88 10.59 30.77 3.72
C THR A 88 9.97 30.65 5.12
N PRO A 89 8.74 31.13 5.34
CA PRO A 89 8.01 30.90 6.60
C PRO A 89 7.81 29.42 6.94
N PHE A 90 8.07 28.52 5.99
CA PHE A 90 7.93 27.08 6.09
C PHE A 90 9.27 26.36 6.34
N GLU A 91 10.36 27.09 6.60
CA GLU A 91 11.70 26.53 6.89
C GLU A 91 11.67 25.56 8.08
N PHE A 92 10.77 25.79 9.06
CA PHE A 92 10.57 24.90 10.21
C PHE A 92 10.14 23.46 9.84
N LEU A 93 9.72 23.23 8.59
CA LEU A 93 9.37 21.90 8.08
C LEU A 93 10.59 20.99 7.84
N ASN A 94 11.82 21.55 7.78
CA ASN A 94 13.10 20.84 7.76
C ASN A 94 13.19 19.66 6.75
N PHE A 95 13.20 19.98 5.45
CA PHE A 95 13.24 19.02 4.35
C PHE A 95 14.60 18.30 4.25
N ASP A 96 14.59 16.97 4.30
CA ASP A 96 15.74 16.12 3.98
C ASP A 96 15.32 15.08 2.93
N LEU A 97 15.97 15.12 1.76
CA LEU A 97 15.70 14.20 0.65
C LEU A 97 15.93 12.72 1.04
N LYS A 98 16.81 12.44 2.02
CA LYS A 98 17.02 11.08 2.51
C LYS A 98 15.79 10.53 3.24
N ASN A 99 14.91 11.40 3.74
CA ASN A 99 13.66 11.01 4.39
C ASN A 99 12.52 10.72 3.39
N LEU A 100 12.73 10.91 2.08
CA LEU A 100 11.77 10.52 1.04
C LEU A 100 11.88 9.04 0.68
N LEU A 101 12.98 8.40 1.06
CA LEU A 101 13.23 7.01 0.73
C LEU A 101 12.48 6.11 1.73
N TYR A 102 11.77 5.11 1.21
CA TYR A 102 11.05 4.15 2.03
C TYR A 102 11.82 2.84 2.12
N ASN A 103 11.61 2.13 3.23
CA ASN A 103 12.06 0.76 3.38
C ASN A 103 10.92 -0.17 2.95
N ILE A 104 11.24 -1.23 2.22
CA ILE A 104 10.33 -2.36 2.06
C ILE A 104 10.65 -3.37 3.16
N CYS A 105 9.66 -3.66 3.99
CA CYS A 105 9.74 -4.61 5.09
C CYS A 105 8.92 -5.86 4.79
N TYR A 106 9.20 -6.94 5.50
CA TYR A 106 8.58 -8.25 5.29
C TYR A 106 7.79 -8.74 6.50
N ALA A 107 6.62 -9.32 6.27
CA ALA A 107 5.79 -9.93 7.30
C ALA A 107 5.16 -11.24 6.82
N THR A 108 4.84 -12.12 7.76
CA THR A 108 4.18 -13.41 7.56
C THR A 108 2.90 -13.51 8.37
N SER A 109 1.94 -14.31 7.93
CA SER A 109 0.69 -14.54 8.66
C SER A 109 0.10 -15.92 8.32
N ASN A 110 -0.63 -16.50 9.26
CA ASN A 110 -1.39 -17.74 9.03
C ASN A 110 -2.84 -17.47 8.59
N ASP A 111 -3.36 -16.26 8.82
CA ASP A 111 -4.77 -15.91 8.61
C ASP A 111 -4.99 -14.64 7.77
N GLY A 112 -3.92 -13.92 7.41
CA GLY A 112 -3.97 -12.66 6.66
C GLY A 112 -4.41 -11.45 7.50
N ILE A 113 -4.64 -11.63 8.80
CA ILE A 113 -5.14 -10.59 9.71
C ILE A 113 -4.07 -10.27 10.77
N HIS A 114 -3.46 -11.29 11.37
CA HIS A 114 -2.43 -11.16 12.38
C HIS A 114 -1.06 -11.41 11.75
N TRP A 115 -0.17 -10.42 11.85
CA TRP A 115 1.10 -10.41 11.11
C TRP A 115 2.31 -10.47 12.04
N GLU A 116 3.15 -11.45 11.80
CA GLU A 116 4.48 -11.60 12.37
C GLU A 116 5.51 -10.88 11.50
N ARG A 117 6.51 -10.27 12.14
CA ARG A 117 7.55 -9.46 11.48
C ARG A 117 8.92 -10.07 11.81
N PRO A 118 9.29 -11.20 11.20
CA PRO A 118 10.50 -11.91 11.57
C PRO A 118 11.74 -11.07 11.24
N ASN A 119 12.74 -11.04 12.12
CA ASN A 119 14.04 -10.45 11.80
C ASN A 119 14.74 -11.35 10.79
N ILE A 120 14.91 -10.85 9.57
CA ILE A 120 15.45 -11.62 8.43
C ILE A 120 16.94 -11.37 8.20
N GLY A 121 17.53 -10.34 8.80
CA GLY A 121 18.99 -10.18 8.80
C GLY A 121 19.61 -9.64 7.50
N LEU A 122 18.80 -9.14 6.56
CA LEU A 122 19.26 -8.88 5.19
C LEU A 122 19.85 -7.49 4.97
N VAL A 123 19.34 -6.47 5.65
CA VAL A 123 19.71 -5.06 5.43
C VAL A 123 20.22 -4.44 6.72
N GLU A 124 21.35 -3.73 6.65
CA GLU A 124 21.87 -2.98 7.79
C GLU A 124 21.05 -1.70 8.01
N HIS A 125 20.54 -1.53 9.23
CA HIS A 125 19.86 -0.31 9.68
C HIS A 125 20.48 0.16 10.99
N LYS A 126 21.07 1.36 10.97
CA LYS A 126 21.73 1.98 12.14
C LYS A 126 22.73 1.04 12.84
N GLY A 127 23.55 0.33 12.05
CA GLY A 127 24.60 -0.56 12.56
C GLY A 127 24.12 -1.94 13.02
N SER A 128 22.87 -2.33 12.74
CA SER A 128 22.34 -3.65 13.04
C SER A 128 21.55 -4.22 11.86
N THR A 129 21.68 -5.52 11.61
CA THR A 129 20.82 -6.27 10.67
C THR A 129 19.63 -6.94 11.36
N ASP A 130 19.47 -6.76 12.68
CA ASP A 130 18.39 -7.35 13.47
C ASP A 130 17.04 -6.64 13.20
N ASN A 131 16.52 -6.85 11.99
CA ASN A 131 15.33 -6.22 11.46
C ASN A 131 14.71 -7.07 10.33
N ASN A 132 13.53 -6.67 9.87
CA ASN A 132 12.75 -7.32 8.80
C ASN A 132 12.77 -6.55 7.46
N ILE A 133 13.78 -5.70 7.22
CA ILE A 133 13.89 -4.90 5.99
C ILE A 133 14.45 -5.77 4.86
N ILE A 134 13.77 -5.79 3.70
CA ILE A 134 14.23 -6.48 2.48
C ILE A 134 14.88 -5.54 1.47
N LEU A 135 14.53 -4.26 1.49
CA LEU A 135 15.09 -3.23 0.62
C LEU A 135 15.08 -1.89 1.35
N SER A 136 16.23 -1.27 1.48
CA SER A 136 16.35 0.12 1.93
C SER A 136 16.43 1.07 0.75
N ASP A 137 16.22 2.35 1.03
CA ASP A 137 16.45 3.42 0.08
C ASP A 137 15.63 3.29 -1.23
N ALA A 138 14.44 2.68 -1.14
CA ALA A 138 13.57 2.51 -2.29
C ALA A 138 12.94 3.86 -2.68
N SER A 139 12.97 4.19 -3.97
CA SER A 139 12.44 5.41 -4.58
C SER A 139 11.34 5.10 -5.58
#